data_AF-A0A177C6I4-F1
#
_entry.id   AF-A0A177C6I4-F1
#
_cell.length_a   1.000
_cell.length_b   1.000
_cell.length_c   1.000
_cell.angle_alpha   90.00
_cell.angle_beta   90.00
_cell.angle_gamma   90.00
#
_symmetry.space_group_name_H-M   'P 1'
#
loop_
_entity.id
_entity.type
_entity.pdbx_description
1 polymer ?
#
loop_
_entity_poly.entity_id
_entity_poly.type
_entity_poly.pdbx_seq_one_letter_code
_entity_poly.pdbx_strand_id
1 'polypeptide(L)' 'QTRSATRARLPDPPRFDGKPLSLRTWLPSIRAKLRSNQLTGADAFDYVWDRLEQPQ' A
#
# COMPACT_ATOMS: atom_id res chain seq x y z
N GLN A 1 29.33 -4.43 12.22
CA GLN A 1 28.61 -5.09 11.10
C GLN A 1 27.13 -5.11 11.47
N THR A 2 26.41 -4.01 11.26
CA THR A 2 24.98 -3.93 11.54
C THR A 2 24.25 -4.72 10.47
N ARG A 3 23.62 -5.83 10.85
CA ARG A 3 22.72 -6.59 9.98
C ARG A 3 21.62 -5.62 9.55
N SER A 4 21.70 -5.12 8.32
CA SER A 4 20.56 -4.52 7.64
C SER A 4 19.48 -5.59 7.64
N ALA A 5 18.57 -5.56 8.62
CA ALA A 5 17.41 -6.41 8.58
C ALA A 5 16.73 -6.10 7.26
N THR A 6 16.80 -7.03 6.30
CA THR A 6 16.09 -6.95 5.04
C THR A 6 14.63 -6.91 5.43
N ARG A 7 14.10 -5.70 5.62
CA ARG A 7 12.75 -5.50 6.14
C ARG A 7 11.85 -6.21 5.16
N ALA A 8 11.25 -7.32 5.60
CA ALA A 8 10.45 -8.17 4.74
C ALA A 8 9.38 -7.28 4.09
N ARG A 9 9.51 -7.06 2.77
CA ARG A 9 8.60 -6.21 2.02
C ARG A 9 7.28 -6.95 1.93
N LEU A 10 6.20 -6.33 2.40
CA LEU A 10 4.86 -6.89 2.23
C LEU A 10 4.57 -7.01 0.72
N PRO A 11 3.80 -8.02 0.28
CA PRO A 11 3.29 -8.06 -1.09
C PRO A 11 2.44 -6.82 -1.37
N ASP A 12 2.27 -6.50 -2.64
CA ASP A 12 1.35 -5.43 -3.03
C ASP A 12 -0.10 -5.88 -2.82
N PRO A 13 -0.94 -5.05 -2.16
CA PRO A 13 -2.37 -5.31 -2.08
C PRO A 13 -3.01 -5.18 -3.48
N PRO A 14 -4.16 -5.83 -3.69
CA PRO A 14 -4.93 -5.67 -4.92
C PRO A 14 -5.36 -4.22 -5.10
N ARG A 15 -5.68 -3.83 -6.34
CA ARG A 15 -6.33 -2.55 -6.61
C ARG A 15 -7.71 -2.51 -5.94
N PHE A 16 -8.11 -1.32 -5.52
CA PHE A 16 -9.45 -1.11 -4.96
C PHE A 16 -10.49 -1.32 -6.06
N ASP A 17 -11.50 -2.13 -5.80
CA ASP A 17 -12.55 -2.51 -6.76
C ASP A 17 -13.84 -1.67 -6.62
N GLY A 18 -13.75 -0.51 -5.94
CA GLY A 18 -14.87 0.39 -5.69
C GLY A 18 -15.88 -0.11 -4.65
N LYS A 19 -15.78 -1.34 -4.13
CA LYS A 19 -16.81 -1.90 -3.24
C LYS A 19 -16.64 -1.44 -1.79
N PRO A 20 -17.72 -1.03 -1.10
CA PRO A 20 -17.62 -0.61 0.31
C PRO A 20 -17.08 -1.71 1.25
N LEU A 21 -17.37 -2.98 0.95
CA LEU A 21 -16.91 -4.10 1.77
C LEU A 21 -15.39 -4.32 1.65
N SER A 22 -14.85 -4.22 0.43
CA SER A 22 -13.41 -4.35 0.19
C SER A 22 -12.64 -3.16 0.74
N LEU A 23 -13.25 -1.97 0.82
CA LEU A 23 -12.61 -0.78 1.40
C LEU A 23 -12.14 -1.03 2.84
N ARG A 24 -12.92 -1.78 3.63
CA ARG A 24 -12.62 -2.09 5.04
C ARG A 24 -11.38 -2.96 5.20
N THR A 25 -11.04 -3.80 4.22
CA THR A 25 -9.85 -4.66 4.23
C THR A 25 -8.69 -4.07 3.42
N TRP A 26 -9.00 -3.28 2.38
CA TRP A 26 -8.05 -2.63 1.51
C TRP A 26 -7.28 -1.49 2.21
N LEU A 27 -7.98 -0.59 2.91
CA LEU A 27 -7.34 0.54 3.61
C LEU A 27 -6.29 0.09 4.65
N PRO A 28 -6.56 -0.89 5.53
CA PRO A 28 -5.54 -1.42 6.43
C PRO A 28 -4.33 -2.02 5.70
N SER A 29 -4.57 -2.72 4.58
CA SER A 29 -3.51 -3.36 3.78
C SER A 29 -2.60 -2.32 3.13
N ILE A 30 -3.16 -1.25 2.57
CA ILE A 30 -2.43 -0.10 2.04
C ILE A 30 -1.61 0.56 3.16
N ARG A 31 -2.21 0.83 4.32
CA ARG A 31 -1.52 1.46 5.45
C ARG A 31 -0.34 0.62 5.96
N ALA A 32 -0.51 -0.71 6.02
CA ALA A 32 0.55 -1.63 6.40
C ALA A 32 1.71 -1.60 5.39
N LYS A 33 1.40 -1.56 4.09
CA LYS A 33 2.39 -1.45 3.02
C LYS A 33 3.17 -0.14 3.07
N LEU A 34 2.50 1.00 3.22
CA LEU A 34 3.15 2.31 3.34
C LEU A 34 4.15 2.32 4.52
N ARG A 35 3.75 1.76 5.67
CA ARG A 35 4.63 1.64 6.85
C ARG A 35 5.80 0.69 6.64
N SER A 36 5.57 -0.45 5.98
CA SER A 36 6.62 -1.43 5.65
C SER A 36 7.68 -0.81 4.75
N ASN A 37 7.25 -0.06 3.73
CA ASN A 37 8.11 0.58 2.75
C ASN A 37 8.61 1.97 3.16
N GLN A 38 8.18 2.50 4.31
CA GLN A 38 8.48 3.86 4.79
C GLN A 38 8.11 4.96 3.78
N LEU A 39 7.05 4.73 2.99
CA LEU A 39 6.54 5.71 2.06
C LEU A 39 5.83 6.83 2.83
N THR A 40 6.14 8.08 2.48
CA THR A 40 5.55 9.28 3.09
C THR A 40 5.34 10.35 2.03
N GLY A 41 4.56 11.39 2.35
CA GLY A 41 4.35 12.54 1.45
C GLY A 41 3.83 12.15 0.06
N ALA A 42 4.45 12.71 -0.98
CA ALA A 42 4.08 12.47 -2.38
C ALA A 42 4.21 11.00 -2.77
N ASP A 43 5.28 10.31 -2.37
CA ASP A 43 5.47 8.89 -2.71
C ASP A 43 4.35 8.00 -2.13
N ALA A 44 3.87 8.33 -0.94
CA ALA A 44 2.72 7.63 -0.36
C ALA A 44 1.43 7.94 -1.11
N PHE A 45 1.22 9.19 -1.53
CA PHE A 45 0.07 9.59 -2.32
C PHE A 45 0.03 8.89 -3.68
N ASP A 46 1.12 8.97 -4.45
CA ASP A 46 1.23 8.36 -5.77
C ASP A 46 1.03 6.85 -5.71
N TYR A 47 1.59 6.21 -4.67
CA TYR A 47 1.37 4.79 -4.41
C TYR A 47 -0.10 4.46 -4.16
N VAL A 48 -0.81 5.25 -3.35
CA VAL A 48 -2.25 5.02 -3.11
C VAL A 48 -3.04 5.25 -4.40
N TRP A 49 -2.70 6.29 -5.17
CA TRP A 49 -3.36 6.64 -6.42
C TRP A 49 -3.27 5.52 -7.48
N ASP A 50 -2.09 4.92 -7.69
CA ASP A 50 -1.93 3.76 -8.59
C ASP A 50 -2.78 2.53 -8.17
N ARG A 51 -3.06 2.42 -6.87
CA ARG A 51 -3.81 1.31 -6.30
C ARG A 51 -5.33 1.53 -6.29
N LEU A 52 -5.80 2.71 -6.68
CA LEU A 52 -7.22 2.92 -6.98
C LEU A 52 -7.57 2.30 -8.35
N GLU A 53 -8.85 1.96 -8.56
CA GLU A 53 -9.30 1.53 -9.88
C GLU A 53 -9.02 2.64 -10.90
N GLN A 54 -8.25 2.35 -11.94
CA GLN A 54 -8.07 3.27 -13.05
C GLN A 54 -9.35 3.24 -13.89
N PRO A 55 -10.00 4.38 -14.16
CA PRO A 55 -11.12 4.42 -15.09
C PRO A 55 -10.63 3.89 -16.45
N GLN A 56 -11.40 2.97 -17.04
CA GLN A 56 -11.20 2.46 -18.41
C GLN A 56 -11.31 3.59 -19.43
#